data_AF-A0A1M5AF38-F1
#
_entry.id   AF-A0A1M5AF38-F1
#
_cell.length_a   1.000
_cell.length_b   1.000
_cell.length_c   1.000
_cell.angle_alpha   90.00
_cell.angle_beta   90.00
_cell.angle_gamma   90.00
#
_symmetry.space_group_name_H-M   'P 1'
#
loop_
_entity.id
_entity.type
_entity.pdbx_description
1 polymer ?
#
loop_
_entity_poly.entity_id
_entity_poly.type
_entity_poly.pdbx_seq_one_letter_code
_entity_poly.pdbx_strand_id
1 'polypeptide(L)'
;MDEVKEILKEVIEEISKKEKITEKEREELFELLRLVKLNEKDDKFSFSFNRLALIGYHLLAFIRRLETNEKLPPVESGLWNEISPEVKKLSIEVLQKYVQRFKKELKELDETEIFLLAVHFEASKIKCVGGKNNA
;
A
#
# COMPACT_ATOMS: atom_id res chain seq x y z
N MET A 1 10.72 5.10 -16.72
CA MET A 1 10.49 3.78 -16.09
C MET A 1 11.62 3.42 -15.14
N ASP A 2 12.86 3.81 -15.46
CA ASP A 2 14.03 3.50 -14.64
C ASP A 2 14.08 4.27 -13.31
N GLU A 3 13.69 5.55 -13.29
CA GLU A 3 13.68 6.35 -12.04
C GLU A 3 12.73 5.78 -10.97
N VAL A 4 11.51 5.37 -11.34
CA VAL A 4 10.58 4.71 -10.42
C VAL A 4 11.22 3.44 -9.86
N LYS A 5 11.84 2.63 -10.72
CA LYS A 5 12.48 1.38 -10.29
C LYS A 5 13.62 1.63 -9.28
N GLU A 6 14.44 2.65 -9.49
CA GLU A 6 15.52 2.99 -8.55
C GLU A 6 14.97 3.50 -7.21
N ILE A 7 13.98 4.39 -7.21
CA ILE A 7 13.32 4.85 -5.96
C ILE A 7 12.75 3.67 -5.18
N LEU A 8 12.11 2.71 -5.85
CA LEU A 8 11.54 1.54 -5.18
C LEU A 8 12.62 0.63 -4.59
N LYS A 9 13.76 0.46 -5.27
CA LYS A 9 14.90 -0.28 -4.71
C LYS A 9 15.47 0.42 -3.47
N GLU A 10 15.63 1.74 -3.53
CA GLU A 10 16.09 2.54 -2.39
C GLU A 10 15.14 2.44 -1.21
N VAL A 11 13.82 2.46 -1.44
CA VAL A 11 12.81 2.25 -0.40
C VAL A 11 12.97 0.86 0.24
N ILE A 12 13.13 -0.19 -0.55
CA ILE A 12 13.32 -1.54 -0.01
C ILE A 12 14.63 -1.64 0.77
N GLU A 13 15.69 -0.97 0.32
CA GLU A 13 16.96 -0.90 1.03
C GLU A 13 16.86 -0.09 2.33
N GLU A 14 16.01 0.93 2.39
CA GLU A 14 15.73 1.62 3.65
C GLU A 14 14.99 0.72 4.64
N ILE A 15 14.07 -0.13 4.16
CA ILE A 15 13.36 -1.11 5.00
C ILE A 15 14.33 -2.20 5.47
N SER A 16 15.24 -2.67 4.62
CA SER A 16 16.21 -3.73 4.92
C SER A 16 17.19 -3.37 6.04
N LYS A 17 17.41 -2.07 6.30
CA LYS A 17 18.22 -1.58 7.43
C LYS A 17 17.64 -1.95 8.80
N LYS A 18 16.32 -2.16 8.90
CA LYS A 18 15.62 -2.45 10.16
C LYS A 18 14.98 -3.83 10.18
N GLU A 19 14.62 -4.35 9.01
CA GLU A 19 13.94 -5.63 8.84
C GLU A 19 14.78 -6.58 7.98
N LYS A 20 14.86 -7.85 8.37
CA LYS A 20 15.48 -8.86 7.52
C LYS A 20 14.54 -9.21 6.37
N ILE A 21 14.90 -8.90 5.13
CA ILE A 21 14.10 -9.20 3.93
C ILE A 21 14.76 -10.33 3.14
N THR A 22 14.02 -11.41 2.88
CA THR A 22 14.43 -12.50 1.98
C THR A 22 14.29 -12.08 0.51
N GLU A 23 14.95 -12.79 -0.40
CA GLU A 23 14.84 -12.49 -1.84
C GLU A 23 13.39 -12.62 -2.38
N LYS A 24 12.64 -13.61 -1.87
CA LYS A 24 11.21 -13.76 -2.19
C LYS A 24 10.40 -12.55 -1.71
N GLU A 25 10.56 -12.15 -0.45
CA GLU A 25 9.88 -10.95 0.09
C GLU A 25 10.29 -9.69 -0.66
N ARG A 26 11.56 -9.56 -1.08
CA ARG A 26 12.06 -8.43 -1.86
C ARG A 26 11.35 -8.32 -3.21
N GLU A 27 11.18 -9.43 -3.93
CA GLU A 27 10.45 -9.45 -5.21
C GLU A 27 8.97 -9.08 -5.03
N GLU A 28 8.31 -9.71 -4.05
CA GLU A 28 6.90 -9.47 -3.76
C GLU A 28 6.64 -8.03 -3.30
N LEU A 29 7.50 -7.51 -2.41
CA LEU A 29 7.43 -6.13 -1.93
C LEU A 29 7.67 -5.13 -3.05
N PHE A 30 8.64 -5.40 -3.94
CA PHE A 30 8.89 -4.56 -5.11
C PHE A 30 7.64 -4.46 -6.01
N GLU A 31 6.97 -5.58 -6.28
CA GLU A 31 5.75 -5.54 -7.10
C GLU A 31 4.62 -4.77 -6.40
N LEU A 32 4.39 -4.97 -5.10
CA LEU A 32 3.36 -4.23 -4.38
C LEU A 32 3.64 -2.72 -4.38
N LEU A 33 4.87 -2.31 -4.09
CA LEU A 33 5.26 -0.89 -4.14
C LEU A 33 5.13 -0.31 -5.55
N ARG A 34 5.43 -1.11 -6.59
CA ARG A 34 5.21 -0.72 -7.99
C ARG A 34 3.73 -0.50 -8.28
N LEU A 35 2.86 -1.39 -7.81
CA LEU A 35 1.40 -1.23 -7.94
C LEU A 35 0.93 0.04 -7.23
N VAL A 36 1.42 0.34 -6.03
CA VAL A 36 1.12 1.59 -5.32
C VAL A 36 1.55 2.80 -6.16
N LYS A 37 2.81 2.84 -6.60
CA LYS A 37 3.37 3.99 -7.34
C LYS A 37 2.67 4.22 -8.69
N LEU A 38 2.21 3.17 -9.36
CA LEU A 38 1.46 3.31 -10.62
C LEU A 38 0.14 4.07 -10.48
N ASN A 39 -0.46 4.07 -9.28
CA ASN A 39 -1.70 4.79 -8.99
C ASN A 39 -1.49 6.27 -8.64
N GLU A 40 -0.24 6.74 -8.59
CA GLU A 40 0.07 8.16 -8.45
C GLU A 40 -0.24 8.97 -9.72
N LYS A 41 -0.41 8.29 -10.86
CA LYS A 41 -0.65 8.92 -12.17
C LYS A 41 -1.96 9.71 -12.28
N ASP A 42 -2.88 9.51 -11.35
CA ASP A 42 -4.20 10.15 -11.36
C ASP A 42 -4.21 11.51 -10.61
N ASP A 43 -3.05 12.03 -10.20
CA ASP A 43 -2.87 13.30 -9.44
C ASP A 43 -3.69 13.39 -8.13
N LYS A 44 -4.23 12.27 -7.65
CA LYS A 44 -5.01 12.18 -6.40
C LYS A 44 -4.14 11.88 -5.18
N PHE A 45 -2.98 11.29 -5.42
CA PHE A 45 -2.07 10.80 -4.39
C PHE A 45 -0.66 11.31 -4.68
N SER A 46 0.10 11.58 -3.63
CA SER A 46 1.54 11.79 -3.75
C SER A 46 2.25 10.92 -2.72
N PHE A 47 3.12 10.04 -3.21
CA PHE A 47 3.85 9.11 -2.38
C PHE A 47 5.32 9.53 -2.32
N SER A 48 5.63 10.39 -1.35
CA SER A 48 7.03 10.72 -1.01
C SER A 48 7.80 9.46 -0.59
N PHE A 49 9.13 9.51 -0.65
CA PHE A 49 10.00 8.40 -0.23
C PHE A 49 9.62 7.85 1.17
N ASN A 50 9.45 8.74 2.15
CA ASN A 50 9.08 8.35 3.52
C ASN A 50 7.68 7.73 3.60
N ARG A 51 6.72 8.17 2.77
CA ARG A 51 5.40 7.52 2.70
C ARG A 51 5.49 6.14 2.08
N LEU A 52 6.25 5.98 0.99
CA LEU A 52 6.50 4.68 0.37
C LEU A 52 7.19 3.71 1.32
N ALA A 53 8.16 4.16 2.12
CA ALA A 53 8.81 3.32 3.12
C ALA A 53 7.81 2.81 4.17
N LEU A 54 6.95 3.67 4.71
CA LEU A 54 5.94 3.27 5.69
C LEU A 54 4.87 2.34 5.11
N ILE A 55 4.41 2.62 3.89
CA ILE A 55 3.55 1.70 3.14
C ILE A 55 4.28 0.36 2.95
N GLY A 56 5.57 0.40 2.59
CA GLY A 56 6.40 -0.78 2.39
C GLY A 56 6.55 -1.64 3.65
N TYR A 57 6.71 -1.06 4.84
CA TYR A 57 6.69 -1.81 6.10
C TYR A 57 5.36 -2.54 6.31
N HIS A 58 4.23 -1.87 6.04
CA HIS A 58 2.91 -2.50 6.13
C HIS A 58 2.76 -3.64 5.12
N LEU A 59 3.17 -3.43 3.87
CA LEU A 59 3.12 -4.44 2.81
C LEU A 59 4.02 -5.65 3.10
N LEU A 60 5.21 -5.43 3.66
CA LEU A 60 6.10 -6.51 4.09
C LEU A 60 5.44 -7.34 5.20
N ALA A 61 4.81 -6.68 6.17
CA ALA A 61 4.08 -7.38 7.22
C ALA A 61 2.88 -8.17 6.67
N PHE A 62 2.16 -7.61 5.70
CA PHE A 62 1.09 -8.30 4.97
C PHE A 62 1.60 -9.56 4.25
N ILE A 63 2.70 -9.47 3.48
CA ILE A 63 3.32 -10.63 2.82
C ILE A 63 3.59 -11.75 3.83
N ARG A 64 4.20 -11.40 4.97
CA ARG A 64 4.52 -12.37 6.03
C ARG A 64 3.29 -13.01 6.63
N ARG A 65 2.24 -12.23 6.92
CA ARG A 65 0.98 -12.76 7.47
C ARG A 65 0.29 -13.72 6.52
N LEU A 66 0.35 -13.48 5.22
CA LEU A 66 -0.16 -14.43 4.23
C LEU A 66 0.60 -15.77 4.25
N GLU A 67 1.92 -15.73 4.43
CA GLU A 67 2.75 -16.94 4.49
C GLU A 67 2.52 -17.74 5.79
N THR A 68 2.27 -17.05 6.90
CA THR A 68 2.02 -17.68 8.21
C THR A 68 0.54 -17.97 8.48
N ASN A 69 -0.36 -17.52 7.60
CA ASN A 69 -1.81 -17.52 7.80
C ASN A 69 -2.23 -16.84 9.12
N GLU A 70 -1.48 -15.81 9.53
CA GLU A 70 -1.80 -14.99 10.69
C GLU A 70 -2.99 -14.08 10.38
N LYS A 71 -3.97 -14.04 11.28
CA LYS A 71 -5.18 -13.22 11.13
C LYS A 71 -5.10 -11.97 11.97
N LEU A 72 -5.53 -10.85 11.40
CA LEU A 72 -5.68 -9.61 12.14
C LEU A 72 -7.03 -9.58 12.88
N PRO A 73 -7.12 -8.87 14.01
CA PRO A 73 -8.39 -8.56 14.64
C PRO A 73 -9.30 -7.78 13.67
N PRO A 74 -10.61 -8.05 13.67
CA PRO A 74 -11.53 -7.37 12.76
C PRO A 74 -11.57 -5.87 13.05
N VAL A 75 -11.67 -5.07 11.99
CA VAL A 75 -11.90 -3.63 12.06
C VAL A 75 -13.36 -3.34 12.35
N GLU A 76 -13.65 -2.41 13.24
CA GLU A 76 -15.01 -1.95 13.50
C GLU A 76 -15.62 -1.32 12.24
N SER A 77 -16.82 -1.77 11.86
CA SER A 77 -17.47 -1.37 10.60
C SER A 77 -17.65 0.15 10.46
N GLY A 78 -17.87 0.84 11.58
CA GLY A 78 -18.03 2.30 11.62
C GLY A 78 -16.79 3.07 11.15
N LEU A 79 -15.59 2.48 11.25
CA LEU A 79 -14.34 3.14 10.84
C LEU A 79 -14.24 3.31 9.32
N TRP A 80 -14.95 2.49 8.54
CA TRP A 80 -15.01 2.66 7.09
C TRP A 80 -15.68 3.95 6.64
N ASN A 81 -16.48 4.59 7.50
CA ASN A 81 -17.11 5.88 7.21
C ASN A 81 -16.08 7.03 7.08
N GLU A 82 -14.89 6.84 7.66
CA GLU A 82 -13.79 7.83 7.64
C GLU A 82 -12.84 7.61 6.45
N ILE A 83 -13.04 6.56 5.65
CA ILE A 83 -12.21 6.23 4.50
C ILE A 83 -12.94 6.61 3.22
N SER A 84 -12.28 7.37 2.36
CA SER A 84 -12.90 7.82 1.12
C SER A 84 -13.09 6.62 0.15
N PRO A 85 -14.20 6.55 -0.61
CA PRO A 85 -14.48 5.41 -1.49
C PRO A 85 -13.37 5.12 -2.50
N GLU A 86 -12.72 6.15 -3.03
CA GLU A 86 -11.60 6.04 -3.97
C GLU A 86 -10.37 5.38 -3.33
N VAL A 87 -10.12 5.63 -2.06
CA VAL A 87 -8.99 5.08 -1.30
C VAL A 87 -9.25 3.61 -0.97
N LYS A 88 -10.48 3.29 -0.56
CA LYS A 88 -10.92 1.90 -0.38
C LYS A 88 -10.74 1.11 -1.68
N LYS A 89 -11.21 1.64 -2.80
CA LYS A 89 -11.06 1.02 -4.13
C LYS A 89 -9.60 0.78 -4.47
N LEU A 90 -8.73 1.78 -4.26
CA LEU A 90 -7.30 1.66 -4.52
C LEU A 90 -6.66 0.54 -3.70
N SER A 91 -6.99 0.45 -2.41
CA SER A 91 -6.50 -0.62 -1.53
C SER A 91 -6.88 -2.02 -2.04
N ILE A 92 -8.15 -2.20 -2.40
CA ILE A 92 -8.64 -3.45 -2.99
C ILE A 92 -7.87 -3.78 -4.27
N GLU A 93 -7.73 -2.83 -5.18
CA GLU A 93 -7.07 -3.05 -6.47
C GLU A 93 -5.59 -3.44 -6.32
N VAL A 94 -4.85 -2.78 -5.42
CA VAL A 94 -3.43 -3.09 -5.18
C VAL A 94 -3.29 -4.52 -4.63
N LEU A 95 -4.03 -4.86 -3.57
CA LEU A 95 -3.94 -6.17 -2.94
C LEU A 95 -4.44 -7.28 -3.86
N GLN A 96 -5.54 -7.05 -4.59
CA GLN A 96 -6.11 -8.05 -5.48
C GLN A 96 -5.20 -8.36 -6.67
N LYS A 97 -4.57 -7.33 -7.29
CA LYS A 97 -3.58 -7.55 -8.37
C LYS A 97 -2.38 -8.36 -7.88
N TYR A 98 -1.91 -8.09 -6.67
CA TYR A 98 -0.83 -8.86 -6.07
C TYR A 98 -1.23 -10.32 -5.80
N VAL A 99 -2.40 -10.55 -5.19
CA VAL A 99 -2.89 -11.90 -4.88
C VAL A 99 -3.10 -12.73 -6.15
N GLN A 100 -3.69 -12.15 -7.19
CA GLN A 100 -3.85 -12.81 -8.49
C GLN A 100 -2.51 -13.24 -9.11
N ARG A 101 -1.45 -12.48 -8.84
CA ARG A 101 -0.10 -12.75 -9.36
C ARG A 101 0.65 -13.79 -8.53
N PHE A 102 0.70 -13.62 -7.21
CA PHE A 102 1.60 -14.39 -6.33
C PHE A 102 0.88 -15.40 -5.42
N LYS A 103 -0.42 -15.25 -5.16
CA LYS A 103 -1.17 -16.03 -4.17
C LYS A 103 -2.47 -16.57 -4.77
N LYS A 104 -2.37 -17.29 -5.89
CA LYS A 104 -3.52 -17.79 -6.67
C LYS A 104 -4.51 -18.67 -5.89
N GLU A 105 -4.07 -19.25 -4.79
CA GLU A 105 -4.88 -20.11 -3.92
C GLU A 105 -5.68 -19.33 -2.87
N LEU A 106 -5.36 -18.06 -2.64
CA LEU A 106 -6.07 -17.21 -1.70
C LEU A 106 -7.44 -16.84 -2.29
N LYS A 107 -8.50 -17.28 -1.61
CA LYS A 107 -9.89 -17.12 -2.08
C LYS A 107 -10.43 -15.72 -1.85
N GLU A 108 -10.08 -15.10 -0.72
CA GLU A 108 -10.62 -13.83 -0.27
C GLU A 108 -9.54 -12.98 0.39
N LEU A 109 -9.62 -11.67 0.20
CA LEU A 109 -8.78 -10.69 0.90
C LEU A 109 -9.38 -10.39 2.27
N ASP A 110 -8.52 -10.29 3.29
CA ASP A 110 -8.93 -9.83 4.61
C ASP A 110 -9.35 -8.35 4.55
N GLU A 111 -10.58 -8.05 4.97
CA GLU A 111 -11.11 -6.68 5.02
C GLU A 111 -10.25 -5.76 5.90
N THR A 112 -9.62 -6.30 6.94
CA THR A 112 -8.72 -5.56 7.82
C THR A 112 -7.47 -5.10 7.08
N GLU A 113 -6.89 -5.95 6.24
CA GLU A 113 -5.72 -5.57 5.42
C GLU A 113 -6.10 -4.50 4.40
N ILE A 114 -7.28 -4.63 3.79
CA ILE A 114 -7.80 -3.61 2.88
C ILE A 114 -7.96 -2.27 3.63
N PHE A 115 -8.51 -2.30 4.84
CA PHE A 115 -8.70 -1.08 5.64
C PHE A 115 -7.37 -0.43 6.02
N LEU A 116 -6.43 -1.20 6.56
CA LEU A 116 -5.16 -0.68 7.05
C LEU A 116 -4.31 -0.08 5.93
N LEU A 117 -4.29 -0.71 4.75
CA LEU A 117 -3.65 -0.11 3.57
C LEU A 117 -4.40 1.15 3.10
N ALA A 118 -5.73 1.16 3.18
CA ALA A 118 -6.52 2.34 2.85
C ALA A 118 -6.18 3.53 3.77
N VAL A 119 -5.95 3.32 5.07
CA VAL A 119 -5.49 4.38 6.00
C VAL A 119 -4.18 5.02 5.51
N HIS A 120 -3.22 4.22 5.02
CA HIS A 120 -1.98 4.77 4.47
C HIS A 120 -2.21 5.63 3.21
N PHE A 121 -3.14 5.23 2.36
CA PHE A 121 -3.50 5.96 1.15
C PHE A 121 -4.28 7.24 1.45
N GLU A 122 -5.20 7.22 2.42
CA GLU A 122 -5.92 8.42 2.88
C GLU A 122 -4.93 9.48 3.39
N ALA A 123 -3.93 9.06 4.18
CA ALA A 123 -2.86 9.91 4.66
C ALA A 123 -1.92 10.43 3.54
N SER A 124 -1.99 9.84 2.35
CA SER A 124 -1.16 10.20 1.19
C SER A 124 -1.94 10.94 0.10
N LYS A 125 -3.22 11.27 0.34
CA LYS A 125 -4.00 12.10 -0.57
C LYS A 125 -3.38 13.48 -0.70
N ILE A 126 -3.30 13.96 -1.94
CA ILE A 126 -3.02 15.37 -2.18
C ILE A 126 -4.27 16.12 -1.75
N LYS A 127 -4.16 16.99 -0.75
CA LYS A 127 -5.26 17.90 -0.44
C LYS A 127 -5.45 18.80 -1.65
N CYS A 128 -6.59 18.71 -2.34
CA CYS A 128 -7.00 19.79 -3.22
C CYS A 128 -7.04 21.07 -2.38
N VAL A 129 -6.12 22.00 -2.63
CA VAL A 129 -6.25 23.36 -2.13
C VAL A 129 -7.39 23.99 -2.94
N GLY A 130 -8.63 23.74 -2.53
CA GLY A 130 -9.81 24.42 -3.04
C GLY A 130 -9.77 25.88 -2.57
N GLY A 131 -9.55 26.79 -3.52
CA GLY A 131 -9.25 28.20 -3.26
C GLY A 131 -10.37 29.04 -2.64
N LYS A 132 -9.98 30.24 -2.21
CA LYS A 132 -10.69 31.53 -2.34
C LYS A 132 -9.86 32.63 -1.66
N ASN A 133 -9.01 33.33 -2.41
CA ASN A 133 -8.72 34.73 -2.07
C ASN A 133 -9.77 35.56 -2.80
N ASN A 134 -10.93 35.71 -2.16
CA ASN A 134 -11.80 36.85 -2.39
C ASN A 134 -11.43 37.89 -1.33
N ALA A 135 -10.66 38.90 -1.74
CA ALA A 135 -10.68 40.26 -1.19
C ALA A 135 -10.04 41.17 -2.23
#